data_AF-A0A537IRQ5-F1
#
_entry.id   AF-A0A537IRQ5-F1
#
_cell.length_a   1.000
_cell.length_b   1.000
_cell.length_c   1.000
_cell.angle_alpha   90.00
_cell.angle_beta   90.00
_cell.angle_gamma   90.00
#
_symmetry.space_group_name_H-M   'P 1'
#
loop_
_entity.id
_entity.type
_entity.pdbx_description
1 polymer ?
#
loop_
_entity_poly.entity_id
_entity_poly.type
_entity_poly.pdbx_seq_one_letter_code
_entity_poly.pdbx_strand_id
1 'polypeptide(L)'
;MPESLKVVILTGQDSPLTCSIVSTLAHLPEAQVAGIMIDSGRVSVKARLRKLRRNVRRQGWSYLWFRWCGAITDWLERLAAGVVPKSEVSTLFAAAFPGQALTLDQLGMLHRIPVFRVDNLNSAIAAEILRRLTPDLGVVIGTRILKRSTFSVPRIGCLNLHLGKVPQYRGMPPGFWELYDGYLSAGVTVHLVDDGLDTGDIVAEETLSVHDRDTPETLKRRLEARGREVLVQSVVALAHGVVTPKAQPAGRWPVRTAPTRRERKELARRLPAMRERQAIWMHALKTAYYLLLYYAGLPSLFRTVRRIRGKSRACILLYHRVNDLADDPLTTDVRRFAEHMMVLRKSYAMVPSSVLVAKVCGGQMFQTNAVTIHFDDCYRDVFVNARPVLGALAAPATLFVSSGYVGTQRRFPHDESGPWIFENLHPEEVRELIACGFEVGSHTVNHVDLGQVSDDTAATELTQSKRDLEAMTGRPVTLFSFPFGRETNIRPGVTALVRQAGYRAMFSAHGGYVTRASDPFDLPRVGASGDTRPLDLIMEIEGLSLGALRRRWRRAWWFCKKPSASRSPERTPSPQPDDARLIREEEMT
;
A
#
# COMPACT_ATOMS: atom_id res chain seq x y z
N MET A 1 -38.58 12.29 15.93
CA MET A 1 -37.27 12.22 15.26
C MET A 1 -36.23 12.19 16.36
N PRO A 2 -35.26 11.25 16.37
CA PRO A 2 -34.16 11.35 17.32
C PRO A 2 -33.45 12.70 17.14
N GLU A 3 -33.06 13.34 18.24
CA GLU A 3 -32.34 14.62 18.19
C GLU A 3 -30.94 14.37 17.60
N SER A 4 -30.62 15.05 16.50
CA SER A 4 -29.28 15.03 15.91
C SER A 4 -28.29 15.63 16.91
N LEU A 5 -27.28 14.86 17.32
CA LEU A 5 -26.25 15.33 18.23
C LEU A 5 -25.34 16.34 17.55
N LYS A 6 -25.08 17.47 18.21
CA LYS A 6 -24.07 18.43 17.76
C LYS A 6 -22.67 17.94 18.14
N VAL A 7 -21.94 17.44 17.16
CA VAL A 7 -20.63 16.79 17.34
C VAL A 7 -19.48 17.75 17.00
N VAL A 8 -18.45 17.79 17.84
CA VAL A 8 -17.17 18.46 17.51
C VAL A 8 -16.03 17.45 17.51
N ILE A 9 -15.25 17.44 16.42
CA ILE A 9 -14.09 16.55 16.26
C ILE A 9 -12.86 17.20 16.88
N LEU A 10 -12.17 16.48 17.75
CA LEU A 10 -10.92 16.86 18.39
C LEU A 10 -9.83 15.91 17.91
N THR A 11 -8.87 16.40 17.12
CA THR A 11 -7.81 15.55 16.55
C THR A 11 -6.42 16.14 16.72
N GLY A 12 -5.43 15.26 16.87
CA GLY A 12 -4.02 15.64 16.91
C GLY A 12 -3.39 15.82 15.52
N GLN A 13 -4.03 15.33 14.46
CA GLN A 13 -3.47 15.33 13.11
C GLN A 13 -4.54 15.16 12.04
N ASP A 14 -4.23 15.66 10.84
CA ASP A 14 -4.97 15.35 9.62
C ASP A 14 -4.54 13.95 9.14
N SER A 15 -5.43 12.97 9.25
CA SER A 15 -5.12 11.57 8.97
C SER A 15 -6.26 10.87 8.21
N PRO A 16 -5.99 9.82 7.42
CA PRO A 16 -7.02 9.08 6.70
C PRO A 16 -8.15 8.56 7.59
N LEU A 17 -7.82 8.06 8.79
CA LEU A 17 -8.80 7.62 9.78
C LEU A 17 -9.72 8.78 10.19
N THR A 18 -9.14 9.94 10.53
CA THR A 18 -9.92 11.10 10.93
C THR A 18 -10.82 11.56 9.79
N CYS A 19 -10.29 11.72 8.57
CA CYS A 19 -11.09 12.10 7.40
C CYS A 19 -12.24 11.11 7.14
N SER A 20 -11.99 9.80 7.23
CA SER A 20 -13.03 8.78 7.05
C SER A 20 -14.11 8.84 8.12
N ILE A 21 -13.74 9.06 9.39
CA ILE A 21 -14.71 9.24 10.48
C ILE A 21 -15.55 10.50 10.25
N VAL A 22 -14.91 11.66 9.99
CA VAL A 22 -15.67 12.91 9.79
C VAL A 22 -16.59 12.81 8.58
N SER A 23 -16.11 12.21 7.48
CA SER A 23 -16.91 12.00 6.28
C SER A 23 -18.13 11.12 6.59
N THR A 24 -17.96 10.03 7.33
CA THR A 24 -19.08 9.15 7.70
C THR A 24 -20.09 9.88 8.60
N LEU A 25 -19.61 10.55 9.65
CA LEU A 25 -20.46 11.30 10.58
C LEU A 25 -21.21 12.45 9.89
N ALA A 26 -20.61 13.11 8.90
CA ALA A 26 -21.25 14.20 8.15
C ALA A 26 -22.44 13.76 7.28
N HIS A 27 -22.59 12.45 7.03
CA HIS A 27 -23.72 11.88 6.29
C HIS A 27 -24.77 11.21 7.19
N LEU A 28 -24.55 11.15 8.51
CA LEU A 28 -25.51 10.55 9.42
C LEU A 28 -26.63 11.54 9.79
N PRO A 29 -27.90 11.12 9.80
CA PRO A 29 -28.99 11.96 10.31
C PRO A 29 -28.92 12.16 11.83
N GLU A 30 -28.26 11.27 12.58
CA GLU A 30 -28.13 11.35 14.04
C GLU A 30 -27.01 12.27 14.52
N ALA A 31 -26.19 12.81 13.61
CA ALA A 31 -25.04 13.63 13.96
C ALA A 31 -24.88 14.84 13.03
N GLN A 32 -24.76 16.03 13.64
CA GLN A 32 -24.35 17.25 12.97
C GLN A 32 -22.93 17.61 13.38
N VAL A 33 -21.96 17.48 12.46
CA VAL A 33 -20.58 17.89 12.73
C VAL A 33 -20.49 19.43 12.71
N ALA A 34 -20.45 20.03 13.90
CA ALA A 34 -20.45 21.48 14.08
C ALA A 34 -19.06 22.12 13.93
N GLY A 35 -17.99 21.35 14.04
CA GLY A 35 -16.63 21.85 13.85
C GLY A 35 -15.55 20.79 14.01
N ILE A 36 -14.38 21.09 13.46
CA ILE A 36 -13.19 20.25 13.57
C ILE A 36 -12.09 21.08 14.21
N MET A 37 -11.57 20.66 15.36
CA MET A 37 -10.42 21.28 16.00
C MET A 37 -9.18 20.40 15.86
N ILE A 38 -8.16 20.95 15.20
CA ILE A 38 -6.88 20.28 14.96
C ILE A 38 -5.82 20.88 15.87
N ASP A 39 -5.16 20.02 16.62
CA ASP A 39 -4.02 20.39 17.44
C ASP A 39 -2.76 20.60 16.58
N SER A 40 -2.42 21.85 16.28
CA SER A 40 -1.26 22.24 15.48
C SER A 40 -0.01 22.56 16.31
N GLY A 41 -0.07 22.35 17.63
CA GLY A 41 0.98 22.75 18.56
C GLY A 41 2.31 22.05 18.33
N ARG A 42 3.39 22.84 18.19
CA ARG A 42 4.74 22.28 18.17
C ARG A 42 5.20 21.93 19.59
N VAL A 43 5.75 20.73 19.75
CA VAL A 43 6.41 20.34 21.02
C VAL A 43 7.56 21.30 21.32
N SER A 44 7.53 21.95 22.49
CA SER A 44 8.54 22.92 22.92
C SER A 44 9.95 22.30 22.99
N VAL A 45 10.98 23.12 22.79
CA VAL A 45 12.39 22.68 22.85
C VAL A 45 12.71 22.03 24.20
N LYS A 46 12.24 22.61 25.31
CA LYS A 46 12.39 22.04 26.66
C LYS A 46 11.75 20.65 26.78
N ALA A 47 10.57 20.44 26.19
CA ALA A 47 9.92 19.12 26.17
C ALA A 47 10.68 18.12 25.28
N ARG A 48 11.21 18.56 24.12
CA ARG A 48 12.06 17.74 23.25
C ARG A 48 13.35 17.29 23.95
N LEU A 49 14.02 18.19 24.67
CA LEU A 49 15.23 17.88 25.44
C LEU A 49 14.95 16.90 26.59
N ARG A 50 13.85 17.10 27.34
CA ARG A 50 13.42 16.13 28.36
C ARG A 50 13.14 14.75 27.76
N LYS A 51 12.43 14.68 26.63
CA LYS A 51 12.16 13.43 25.91
C LYS A 51 13.45 12.77 25.42
N LEU A 52 14.41 13.55 24.91
CA LEU A 52 15.73 13.07 24.51
C LEU A 52 16.49 12.45 25.68
N ARG A 53 16.63 13.18 26.80
CA ARG A 53 17.30 12.70 28.02
C ARG A 53 16.67 11.41 28.55
N ARG A 54 15.33 11.35 28.58
CA ARG A 54 14.59 10.14 28.97
C ARG A 54 14.87 8.96 28.03
N ASN A 55 14.88 9.19 26.72
CA ASN A 55 15.13 8.13 25.74
C ASN A 55 16.58 7.63 25.79
N VAL A 56 17.57 8.51 26.00
CA VAL A 56 18.98 8.12 26.19
C VAL A 56 19.13 7.29 27.46
N ARG A 57 18.50 7.70 28.58
CA ARG A 57 18.49 6.89 29.81
C ARG A 57 17.86 5.50 29.60
N ARG A 58 16.76 5.43 28.83
CA ARG A 58 16.01 4.18 28.59
C ARG A 58 16.66 3.25 27.56
N GLN A 59 17.39 3.78 26.58
CA GLN A 59 17.88 3.02 25.42
C GLN A 59 19.41 3.08 25.24
N GLY A 60 20.12 3.76 26.14
CA GLY A 60 21.57 3.98 26.08
C GLY A 60 22.00 5.00 25.03
N TRP A 61 23.31 5.26 24.98
CA TRP A 61 23.93 6.23 24.07
C TRP A 61 23.77 5.88 22.59
N SER A 62 23.63 4.59 22.26
CA SER A 62 23.36 4.13 20.90
C SER A 62 22.10 4.78 20.31
N TYR A 63 21.12 5.17 21.13
CA TYR A 63 19.92 5.88 20.68
C TYR A 63 20.24 7.14 19.86
N LEU A 64 21.30 7.88 20.22
CA LEU A 64 21.69 9.10 19.50
C LEU A 64 22.17 8.79 18.08
N TRP A 65 23.01 7.75 17.92
CA TRP A 65 23.45 7.29 16.61
C TRP A 65 22.25 6.98 15.72
N PHE A 66 21.35 6.09 16.16
CA PHE A 66 20.19 5.70 15.36
C PHE A 66 19.21 6.84 15.08
N ARG A 67 19.07 7.79 16.02
CA ARG A 67 18.30 9.00 15.79
C ARG A 67 18.93 9.88 14.72
N TRP A 68 20.25 9.98 14.68
CA TRP A 68 20.98 10.72 13.65
C TRP A 68 20.86 10.03 12.28
N CYS A 69 21.02 8.69 12.21
CA CYS A 69 20.75 7.94 10.98
C CYS A 69 19.34 8.17 10.46
N GLY A 70 18.35 8.09 11.36
CA GLY A 70 16.95 8.32 11.05
C GLY A 70 16.74 9.74 10.52
N ALA A 71 17.33 10.75 11.16
CA ALA A 71 17.22 12.14 10.71
C ALA A 71 17.82 12.37 9.32
N ILE A 72 18.97 11.76 9.00
CA ILE A 72 19.57 11.81 7.66
C ILE A 72 18.67 11.10 6.65
N THR A 73 18.18 9.92 7.00
CA THR A 73 17.29 9.15 6.13
C THR A 73 16.02 9.96 5.84
N ASP A 74 15.37 10.53 6.85
CA ASP A 74 14.19 11.39 6.71
C ASP A 74 14.48 12.63 5.85
N TRP A 75 15.67 13.21 5.96
CA TRP A 75 16.07 14.35 5.13
C TRP A 75 16.25 13.95 3.67
N LEU A 76 16.93 12.84 3.40
CA LEU A 76 17.08 12.28 2.05
C LEU A 76 15.71 11.87 1.47
N GLU A 77 14.83 11.28 2.27
CA GLU A 77 13.47 10.94 1.85
C GLU A 77 12.65 12.18 1.49
N ARG A 78 12.77 13.27 2.26
CA ARG A 78 12.12 14.55 1.90
C ARG A 78 12.62 15.09 0.57
N LEU A 79 13.92 14.99 0.30
CA LEU A 79 14.49 15.39 -0.99
C LEU A 79 14.01 14.51 -2.13
N ALA A 80 13.94 13.18 -1.92
CA ALA A 80 13.44 12.23 -2.91
C ALA A 80 11.94 12.40 -3.18
N ALA A 81 11.15 12.68 -2.14
CA ALA A 81 9.73 13.02 -2.28
C ALA A 81 9.52 14.32 -3.05
N GLY A 82 10.51 15.23 -3.06
CA GLY A 82 10.47 16.47 -3.84
C GLY A 82 10.47 16.28 -5.36
N VAL A 83 10.73 15.06 -5.86
CA VAL A 83 10.62 14.73 -7.30
C VAL A 83 9.19 14.89 -7.81
N VAL A 84 8.19 14.65 -6.96
CA VAL A 84 6.77 14.85 -7.26
C VAL A 84 6.16 15.77 -6.20
N PRO A 85 5.84 17.05 -6.53
CA PRO A 85 5.31 17.99 -5.56
C PRO A 85 3.98 17.53 -4.94
N LYS A 86 3.85 17.66 -3.62
CA LYS A 86 2.62 17.27 -2.90
C LYS A 86 1.38 18.03 -3.39
N SER A 87 1.53 19.28 -3.82
CA SER A 87 0.46 20.10 -4.38
C SER A 87 -0.07 19.53 -5.70
N GLU A 88 0.82 19.09 -6.59
CA GLU A 88 0.45 18.46 -7.85
C GLU A 88 -0.29 17.13 -7.59
N VAL A 89 0.18 16.32 -6.63
CA VAL A 89 -0.54 15.09 -6.22
C VAL A 89 -1.93 15.43 -5.70
N SER A 90 -2.06 16.44 -4.84
CA SER A 90 -3.35 16.84 -4.28
C SER A 90 -4.32 17.33 -5.37
N THR A 91 -3.79 18.03 -6.38
CA THR A 91 -4.56 18.50 -7.54
C THR A 91 -5.04 17.32 -8.39
N LEU A 92 -4.16 16.36 -8.68
CA LEU A 92 -4.51 15.15 -9.39
C LEU A 92 -5.59 14.36 -8.66
N PHE A 93 -5.46 14.20 -7.35
CA PHE A 93 -6.46 13.49 -6.55
C PHE A 93 -7.81 14.18 -6.54
N ALA A 94 -7.85 15.51 -6.44
CA ALA A 94 -9.11 16.26 -6.52
C ALA A 94 -9.81 16.06 -7.88
N ALA A 95 -9.04 15.91 -8.97
CA ALA A 95 -9.57 15.60 -10.30
C ALA A 95 -9.97 14.13 -10.44
N ALA A 96 -9.19 13.20 -9.88
CA ALA A 96 -9.42 11.76 -9.98
C ALA A 96 -10.60 11.29 -9.12
N PHE A 97 -10.80 11.87 -7.94
CA PHE A 97 -11.82 11.46 -6.98
C PHE A 97 -12.74 12.63 -6.65
N PRO A 98 -13.58 13.08 -7.61
CA PRO A 98 -14.52 14.16 -7.36
C PRO A 98 -15.46 13.77 -6.21
N GLY A 99 -15.50 14.60 -5.17
CA GLY A 99 -16.32 14.35 -3.97
C GLY A 99 -15.62 13.59 -2.83
N GLN A 100 -14.37 13.13 -3.01
CA GLN A 100 -13.56 12.65 -1.90
C GLN A 100 -12.70 13.78 -1.32
N ALA A 101 -12.78 13.97 0.00
CA ALA A 101 -11.90 14.88 0.72
C ALA A 101 -10.77 14.11 1.39
N LEU A 102 -9.51 14.44 1.03
CA LEU A 102 -8.32 13.76 1.54
C LEU A 102 -7.70 14.45 2.75
N THR A 103 -8.05 15.72 2.95
CA THR A 103 -7.63 16.51 4.11
C THR A 103 -8.87 16.99 4.86
N LEU A 104 -8.71 17.27 6.14
CA LEU A 104 -9.78 17.85 6.95
C LEU A 104 -10.19 19.23 6.45
N ASP A 105 -9.26 20.00 5.87
CA ASP A 105 -9.58 21.29 5.24
C ASP A 105 -10.48 21.11 4.01
N GLN A 106 -10.17 20.14 3.13
CA GLN A 106 -11.02 19.80 1.99
C GLN A 106 -12.40 19.31 2.43
N LEU A 107 -12.44 18.52 3.49
CA LEU A 107 -13.68 17.96 4.03
C LEU A 107 -14.54 19.07 4.65
N GLY A 108 -13.90 19.99 5.37
CA GLY A 108 -14.54 21.19 5.90
C GLY A 108 -15.17 22.04 4.80
N MET A 109 -14.48 22.25 3.68
CA MET A 109 -15.06 22.96 2.53
C MET A 109 -16.23 22.19 1.90
N LEU A 110 -16.09 20.87 1.69
CA LEU A 110 -17.09 20.03 1.05
C LEU A 110 -18.40 19.98 1.84
N HIS A 111 -18.32 19.83 3.16
CA HIS A 111 -19.47 19.70 4.05
C HIS A 111 -19.84 21.00 4.78
N ARG A 112 -19.18 22.12 4.45
CA ARG A 112 -19.35 23.42 5.12
C ARG A 112 -19.13 23.36 6.65
N ILE A 113 -18.15 22.57 7.07
CA ILE A 113 -17.77 22.40 8.48
C ILE A 113 -16.57 23.32 8.78
N PRO A 114 -16.64 24.18 9.81
CA PRO A 114 -15.51 25.04 10.17
C PRO A 114 -14.35 24.23 10.74
N VAL A 115 -13.14 24.49 10.24
CA VAL A 115 -11.89 23.87 10.69
C VAL A 115 -11.06 24.88 11.48
N PHE A 116 -10.80 24.57 12.75
CA PHE A 116 -10.03 25.40 13.67
C PHE A 116 -8.67 24.76 13.94
N ARG A 117 -7.59 25.50 13.74
CA ARG A 117 -6.24 25.07 14.13
C ARG A 117 -5.83 25.78 15.41
N VAL A 118 -5.54 25.01 16.45
CA VAL A 118 -5.16 25.54 17.78
C VAL A 118 -3.82 24.95 18.22
N ASP A 119 -2.97 25.76 18.86
CA ASP A 119 -1.68 25.28 19.39
C ASP A 119 -1.84 24.24 20.51
N ASN A 120 -2.98 24.27 21.19
CA ASN A 120 -3.27 23.36 22.27
C ASN A 120 -4.77 23.20 22.45
N LEU A 121 -5.28 21.97 22.32
CA LEU A 121 -6.68 21.65 22.62
C LEU A 121 -7.06 21.96 24.08
N ASN A 122 -6.08 22.03 24.99
CA ASN A 122 -6.25 22.41 26.40
C ASN A 122 -6.05 23.91 26.67
N SER A 123 -5.97 24.75 25.63
CA SER A 123 -5.88 26.21 25.80
C SER A 123 -7.24 26.83 26.12
N ALA A 124 -7.23 27.99 26.77
CA ALA A 124 -8.45 28.77 27.00
C ALA A 124 -9.16 29.14 25.68
N ILE A 125 -8.39 29.42 24.61
CA ILE A 125 -8.92 29.70 23.27
C ILE A 125 -9.68 28.48 22.72
N ALA A 126 -9.09 27.29 22.79
CA ALA A 126 -9.75 26.07 22.34
C ALA A 126 -11.04 25.77 23.13
N ALA A 127 -11.01 25.96 24.46
CA ALA A 127 -12.19 25.79 25.30
C ALA A 127 -13.29 26.85 25.03
N GLU A 128 -12.92 28.08 24.68
CA GLU A 128 -13.85 29.14 24.28
C GLU A 128 -14.51 28.82 22.92
N ILE A 129 -13.73 28.39 21.93
CA ILE A 129 -14.26 27.94 20.63
C ILE A 129 -15.25 26.80 20.85
N LEU A 130 -14.89 25.78 21.65
CA LEU A 130 -15.79 24.68 21.98
C LEU A 130 -17.09 25.14 22.62
N ARG A 131 -17.03 26.05 23.61
CA ARG A 131 -18.24 26.57 24.27
C ARG A 131 -19.15 27.30 23.29
N ARG A 132 -18.60 28.08 22.35
CA ARG A 132 -19.38 28.77 21.30
C ARG A 132 -20.04 27.81 20.31
N LEU A 133 -19.41 26.66 20.06
CA LEU A 133 -20.00 25.62 19.22
C LEU A 133 -21.12 24.85 19.92
N THR A 134 -21.33 25.03 21.23
CA THR A 134 -22.38 24.37 22.04
C THR A 134 -22.53 22.86 21.76
N PRO A 135 -21.44 22.06 21.76
CA PRO A 135 -21.51 20.66 21.38
C PRO A 135 -22.27 19.82 22.40
N ASP A 136 -23.05 18.86 21.91
CA ASP A 136 -23.55 17.76 22.73
C ASP A 136 -22.44 16.75 23.00
N LEU A 137 -21.61 16.47 21.99
CA LEU A 137 -20.60 15.41 22.04
C LEU A 137 -19.26 15.86 21.44
N GLY A 138 -18.17 15.55 22.12
CA GLY A 138 -16.83 15.62 21.55
C GLY A 138 -16.38 14.25 21.04
N VAL A 139 -15.72 14.19 19.88
CA VAL A 139 -15.10 12.95 19.37
C VAL A 139 -13.60 13.15 19.27
N VAL A 140 -12.86 12.35 20.03
CA VAL A 140 -11.41 12.46 20.24
C VAL A 140 -10.71 11.36 19.45
N ILE A 141 -9.78 11.77 18.58
CA ILE A 141 -9.02 10.86 17.73
C ILE A 141 -7.55 11.26 17.77
N GLY A 142 -6.71 10.44 18.42
CA GLY A 142 -5.26 10.59 18.39
C GLY A 142 -4.75 11.95 18.89
N THR A 143 -5.33 12.49 19.96
CA THR A 143 -4.94 13.78 20.53
C THR A 143 -3.85 13.63 21.60
N ARG A 144 -3.39 14.77 22.14
CA ARG A 144 -2.78 14.80 23.48
C ARG A 144 -3.84 14.45 24.54
N ILE A 145 -3.38 14.12 25.75
CA ILE A 145 -4.27 13.96 26.92
C ILE A 145 -5.05 15.27 27.10
N LEU A 146 -6.38 15.18 27.03
CA LEU A 146 -7.27 16.32 27.23
C LEU A 146 -7.43 16.61 28.73
N LYS A 147 -7.51 17.88 29.08
CA LYS A 147 -7.81 18.32 30.45
C LYS A 147 -9.31 18.48 30.61
N ARG A 148 -9.78 18.42 31.86
CA ARG A 148 -11.19 18.63 32.21
C ARG A 148 -11.78 19.89 31.61
N SER A 149 -11.00 20.98 31.58
CA SER A 149 -11.36 22.25 30.92
C SER A 149 -11.78 22.15 29.45
N THR A 150 -11.46 21.04 28.78
CA THR A 150 -11.76 20.77 27.38
C THR A 150 -12.76 19.62 27.26
N PHE A 151 -12.50 18.46 27.88
CA PHE A 151 -13.34 17.28 27.68
C PHE A 151 -14.70 17.35 28.36
N SER A 152 -14.87 18.23 29.37
CA SER A 152 -16.16 18.44 30.04
C SER A 152 -16.99 19.56 29.42
N VAL A 153 -16.54 20.16 28.30
CA VAL A 153 -17.29 21.23 27.62
C VAL A 153 -18.52 20.68 26.88
N PRO A 154 -18.44 19.56 26.13
CA PRO A 154 -19.63 18.96 25.54
C PRO A 154 -20.57 18.41 26.61
N ARG A 155 -21.89 18.54 26.39
CA ARG A 155 -22.94 18.19 27.37
C ARG A 155 -22.88 16.73 27.83
N ILE A 156 -22.68 15.81 26.89
CA ILE A 156 -22.56 14.35 27.14
C ILE A 156 -21.12 13.98 27.53
N GLY A 157 -20.14 14.76 27.06
CA GLY A 157 -18.72 14.54 27.25
C GLY A 157 -17.99 14.25 25.93
N CYS A 158 -16.78 13.72 26.04
CA CYS A 158 -15.96 13.35 24.89
C CYS A 158 -15.84 11.83 24.76
N LEU A 159 -16.15 11.27 23.60
CA LEU A 159 -15.76 9.91 23.22
C LEU A 159 -14.34 9.88 22.70
N ASN A 160 -13.55 8.90 23.13
CA ASN A 160 -12.25 8.60 22.57
C ASN A 160 -12.27 7.24 21.86
N LEU A 161 -11.70 7.19 20.65
CA LEU A 161 -11.42 5.94 19.95
C LEU A 161 -10.02 5.45 20.32
N HIS A 162 -9.96 4.40 21.14
CA HIS A 162 -8.72 3.72 21.50
C HIS A 162 -8.59 2.38 20.78
N LEU A 163 -7.51 2.19 20.02
CA LEU A 163 -7.32 0.99 19.18
C LEU A 163 -6.73 -0.20 19.95
N GLY A 164 -7.01 -0.29 21.24
CA GLY A 164 -6.59 -1.39 22.11
C GLY A 164 -7.69 -1.78 23.08
N LYS A 165 -7.58 -2.96 23.69
CA LYS A 165 -8.50 -3.40 24.74
C LYS A 165 -8.18 -2.67 26.05
N VAL A 166 -9.17 -2.02 26.67
CA VAL A 166 -9.00 -1.41 28.00
C VAL A 166 -9.56 -2.34 29.07
N PRO A 167 -8.95 -2.42 30.27
CA PRO A 167 -7.80 -1.64 30.75
C PRO A 167 -6.41 -2.22 30.40
N GLN A 168 -6.32 -3.38 29.73
CA GLN A 168 -5.06 -4.13 29.57
C GLN A 168 -4.01 -3.41 28.68
N TYR A 169 -4.47 -2.72 27.63
CA TYR A 169 -3.64 -2.10 26.60
C TYR A 169 -3.83 -0.58 26.51
N ARG A 170 -4.01 0.08 27.66
CA ARG A 170 -4.04 1.55 27.75
C ARG A 170 -2.70 2.15 27.34
N GLY A 171 -2.72 3.33 26.71
CA GLY A 171 -1.52 4.00 26.21
C GLY A 171 -1.18 3.65 24.77
N MET A 172 0.12 3.55 24.43
CA MET A 172 0.55 3.49 23.02
C MET A 172 1.75 2.57 22.77
N PRO A 173 1.96 2.09 21.52
CA PRO A 173 1.04 2.12 20.39
C PRO A 173 0.17 0.86 20.41
N PRO A 174 -1.14 0.98 20.17
CA PRO A 174 -2.01 -0.20 20.08
C PRO A 174 -1.63 -1.11 18.91
N GLY A 175 -1.99 -2.39 19.00
CA GLY A 175 -1.62 -3.44 18.05
C GLY A 175 -0.19 -3.97 18.24
N PHE A 176 0.79 -3.11 18.58
CA PHE A 176 2.16 -3.56 18.82
C PHE A 176 2.26 -4.45 20.07
N TRP A 177 1.65 -4.04 21.18
CA TRP A 177 1.83 -4.73 22.46
C TRP A 177 1.05 -6.03 22.53
N GLU A 178 -0.11 -6.09 21.88
CA GLU A 178 -0.90 -7.29 21.68
C GLU A 178 -0.10 -8.34 20.90
N LEU A 179 0.55 -7.94 19.79
CA LEU A 179 1.47 -8.80 19.03
C LEU A 179 2.71 -9.18 19.85
N TYR A 180 3.29 -8.23 20.59
CA TYR A 180 4.49 -8.45 21.39
C TYR A 180 4.26 -9.46 22.53
N ASP A 181 3.11 -9.38 23.17
CA ASP A 181 2.70 -10.27 24.25
C ASP A 181 2.16 -11.62 23.72
N GLY A 182 1.98 -11.78 22.41
CA GLY A 182 1.54 -13.04 21.77
C GLY A 182 0.04 -13.30 21.84
N TYR A 183 -0.79 -12.26 21.95
CA TYR A 183 -2.24 -12.42 21.98
C TYR A 183 -2.80 -12.74 20.58
N LEU A 184 -3.77 -13.65 20.54
CA LEU A 184 -4.47 -14.05 19.31
C LEU A 184 -5.60 -13.09 18.89
N SER A 185 -5.82 -12.03 19.67
CA SER A 185 -6.82 -11.00 19.37
C SER A 185 -6.34 -9.62 19.83
N ALA A 186 -6.71 -8.58 19.08
CA ALA A 186 -6.54 -7.19 19.46
C ALA A 186 -7.90 -6.50 19.57
N GLY A 187 -8.01 -5.50 20.44
CA GLY A 187 -9.28 -4.83 20.75
C GLY A 187 -9.38 -3.42 20.19
N VAL A 188 -10.61 -2.96 19.98
CA VAL A 188 -10.98 -1.56 19.78
C VAL A 188 -11.93 -1.18 20.90
N THR A 189 -11.67 -0.07 21.58
CA THR A 189 -12.55 0.46 22.62
C THR A 189 -12.96 1.89 22.29
N VAL A 190 -14.26 2.16 22.36
CA VAL A 190 -14.82 3.51 22.41
C VAL A 190 -15.28 3.78 23.83
N HIS A 191 -14.71 4.80 24.46
CA HIS A 191 -14.96 5.11 25.86
C HIS A 191 -15.07 6.63 26.09
N LEU A 192 -15.73 7.03 27.18
CA LEU A 192 -15.76 8.43 27.61
C LEU A 192 -14.39 8.86 28.13
N VAL A 193 -14.02 10.11 27.90
CA VAL A 193 -12.79 10.72 28.43
C VAL A 193 -13.03 11.20 29.85
N ASP A 194 -12.12 10.83 30.75
CA ASP A 194 -12.04 11.28 32.14
C ASP A 194 -10.63 11.86 32.43
N ASP A 195 -10.29 12.04 33.71
CA ASP A 195 -8.98 12.60 34.09
C ASP A 195 -7.80 11.61 33.91
N GLY A 196 -8.09 10.33 33.67
CA GLY A 196 -7.08 9.31 33.46
C GLY A 196 -6.75 9.08 31.99
N LEU A 197 -5.74 8.23 31.75
CA LEU A 197 -5.37 7.82 30.40
C LEU A 197 -6.12 6.54 30.04
N ASP A 198 -7.09 6.68 29.13
CA ASP A 198 -7.93 5.58 28.62
C ASP A 198 -8.68 4.84 29.76
N THR A 199 -9.17 5.56 30.78
CA THR A 199 -9.79 4.97 31.98
C THR A 199 -11.29 5.17 32.12
N GLY A 200 -11.88 6.08 31.34
CA GLY A 200 -13.31 6.36 31.45
C GLY A 200 -14.20 5.20 30.97
N ASP A 201 -15.49 5.38 31.20
CA ASP A 201 -16.51 4.35 30.99
C ASP A 201 -16.60 3.92 29.52
N ILE A 202 -16.65 2.61 29.30
CA ILE A 202 -16.73 1.98 27.98
C ILE A 202 -18.14 2.16 27.42
N VAL A 203 -18.22 2.68 26.20
CA VAL A 203 -19.46 2.77 25.43
C VAL A 203 -19.60 1.56 24.52
N ALA A 204 -18.52 1.17 23.84
CA ALA A 204 -18.47 -0.02 23.01
C ALA A 204 -17.05 -0.63 22.98
N GLU A 205 -16.96 -1.94 22.84
CA GLU A 205 -15.71 -2.68 22.65
C GLU A 205 -15.93 -3.76 21.60
N GLU A 206 -14.97 -3.93 20.70
CA GLU A 206 -14.91 -5.07 19.77
C GLU A 206 -13.50 -5.66 19.73
N THR A 207 -13.40 -6.93 19.31
CA THR A 207 -12.13 -7.62 19.13
C THR A 207 -11.98 -8.14 17.70
N LEU A 208 -10.74 -8.15 17.23
CA LEU A 208 -10.33 -8.71 15.95
C LEU A 208 -9.33 -9.84 16.21
N SER A 209 -9.48 -10.95 15.51
CA SER A 209 -8.46 -12.01 15.51
C SER A 209 -7.17 -11.53 14.86
N VAL A 210 -6.04 -11.83 15.48
CA VAL A 210 -4.70 -11.64 14.92
C VAL A 210 -4.40 -12.78 13.96
N HIS A 211 -3.91 -12.46 12.76
CA HIS A 211 -3.49 -13.43 11.76
C HIS A 211 -1.97 -13.62 11.76
N ASP A 212 -1.50 -14.78 11.29
CA ASP A 212 -0.07 -15.15 11.27
C ASP A 212 0.82 -14.17 10.49
N ARG A 213 0.24 -13.46 9.53
CA ARG A 213 0.92 -12.46 8.70
C ARG A 213 0.73 -11.02 9.18
N ASP A 214 0.06 -10.81 10.31
CA ASP A 214 -0.08 -9.47 10.87
C ASP A 214 1.27 -8.92 11.33
N THR A 215 1.47 -7.65 11.02
CA THR A 215 2.53 -6.77 11.49
C THR A 215 1.88 -5.67 12.33
N PRO A 216 2.65 -4.92 13.16
CA PRO A 216 2.09 -3.78 13.89
C PRO A 216 1.36 -2.79 12.98
N GLU A 217 1.86 -2.57 11.77
CA GLU A 217 1.27 -1.68 10.78
C GLU A 217 -0.03 -2.23 10.17
N THR A 218 -0.06 -3.50 9.76
CA THR A 218 -1.25 -4.12 9.14
C THR A 218 -2.36 -4.35 10.16
N LEU A 219 -2.03 -4.82 11.36
CA LEU A 219 -3.00 -4.95 12.46
C LEU A 219 -3.58 -3.59 12.84
N LYS A 220 -2.74 -2.53 12.90
CA LYS A 220 -3.22 -1.17 13.13
C LYS A 220 -4.23 -0.73 12.07
N ARG A 221 -3.98 -0.97 10.77
CA ARG A 221 -4.94 -0.62 9.71
C ARG A 221 -6.29 -1.34 9.88
N ARG A 222 -6.27 -2.62 10.27
CA ARG A 222 -7.49 -3.40 10.56
C ARG A 222 -8.25 -2.84 11.77
N LEU A 223 -7.53 -2.51 12.84
CA LEU A 223 -8.08 -1.87 14.04
C LEU A 223 -8.65 -0.47 13.72
N GLU A 224 -8.00 0.31 12.85
CA GLU A 224 -8.50 1.62 12.40
C GLU A 224 -9.80 1.49 11.61
N ALA A 225 -9.86 0.54 10.66
CA ALA A 225 -11.06 0.27 9.87
C ALA A 225 -12.25 -0.15 10.77
N ARG A 226 -12.01 -1.10 11.68
CA ARG A 226 -13.03 -1.53 12.63
C ARG A 226 -13.38 -0.43 13.63
N GLY A 227 -12.38 0.30 14.11
CA GLY A 227 -12.55 1.36 15.09
C GLY A 227 -13.41 2.52 14.61
N ARG A 228 -13.32 2.86 13.32
CA ARG A 228 -14.25 3.78 12.68
C ARG A 228 -15.69 3.29 12.80
N GLU A 229 -15.97 2.03 12.47
CA GLU A 229 -17.33 1.46 12.51
C GLU A 229 -17.89 1.50 13.94
N VAL A 230 -17.11 1.01 14.92
CA VAL A 230 -17.51 0.98 16.33
C VAL A 230 -17.77 2.40 16.87
N LEU A 231 -16.94 3.38 16.50
CA LEU A 231 -17.12 4.77 16.91
C LEU A 231 -18.41 5.37 16.32
N VAL A 232 -18.64 5.20 15.02
CA VAL A 232 -19.85 5.70 14.34
C VAL A 232 -21.10 5.08 14.97
N GLN A 233 -21.11 3.77 15.20
CA GLN A 233 -22.20 3.08 15.89
C GLN A 233 -22.41 3.59 17.31
N SER A 234 -21.32 3.90 18.04
CA SER A 234 -21.40 4.47 19.40
C SER A 234 -22.05 5.86 19.40
N VAL A 235 -21.75 6.70 18.41
CA VAL A 235 -22.40 8.02 18.25
C VAL A 235 -23.90 7.85 18.01
N VAL A 236 -24.29 6.95 17.11
CA VAL A 236 -25.72 6.64 16.83
C VAL A 236 -26.42 6.10 18.07
N ALA A 237 -25.80 5.17 18.79
CA ALA A 237 -26.38 4.59 20.00
C ALA A 237 -26.58 5.62 21.12
N LEU A 238 -25.65 6.58 21.27
CA LEU A 238 -25.80 7.70 22.20
C LEU A 238 -26.91 8.67 21.77
N ALA A 239 -27.02 8.97 20.48
CA ALA A 239 -28.07 9.84 19.95
C ALA A 239 -29.48 9.28 20.22
N HIS A 240 -29.60 7.95 20.18
CA HIS A 240 -30.85 7.24 20.50
C HIS A 240 -31.05 6.97 22.00
N GLY A 241 -30.07 7.26 22.86
CA GLY A 241 -30.15 6.98 24.29
C GLY A 241 -30.23 5.48 24.63
N VAL A 242 -29.78 4.60 23.72
CA VAL A 242 -29.89 3.13 23.87
C VAL A 242 -28.63 2.49 24.46
N VAL A 243 -27.58 3.28 24.71
CA VAL A 243 -26.33 2.81 25.33
C VAL A 243 -26.08 3.53 26.65
N THR A 244 -25.79 2.74 27.68
CA THR A 244 -25.32 3.23 28.97
C THR A 244 -23.84 2.88 29.09
N PRO A 245 -22.95 3.88 29.22
CA PRO A 245 -21.52 3.65 29.45
C PRO A 245 -21.29 2.78 30.69
N LYS A 246 -20.33 1.87 30.62
CA LYS A 246 -20.01 0.91 31.69
C LYS A 246 -18.62 1.17 32.25
N ALA A 247 -18.49 1.18 33.57
CA ALA A 247 -17.20 1.26 34.24
C ALA A 247 -16.27 0.12 33.82
N GLN A 248 -14.98 0.44 33.65
CA GLN A 248 -13.97 -0.57 33.37
C GLN A 248 -13.79 -1.53 34.57
N PRO A 249 -13.41 -2.80 34.33
CA PRO A 249 -13.10 -3.74 35.40
C PRO A 249 -12.06 -3.18 36.39
N ALA A 250 -12.28 -3.40 37.69
CA ALA A 250 -11.33 -3.02 38.72
C ALA A 250 -10.05 -3.85 38.64
N GLY A 251 -8.89 -3.21 38.81
CA GLY A 251 -7.59 -3.87 38.84
C GLY A 251 -6.43 -2.94 38.48
N ARG A 252 -5.20 -3.49 38.49
CA ARG A 252 -3.97 -2.75 38.15
C ARG A 252 -3.35 -3.34 36.89
N TRP A 253 -3.35 -2.54 35.82
CA TRP A 253 -2.65 -2.85 34.56
C TRP A 253 -1.62 -1.76 34.25
N PRO A 254 -0.40 -2.13 33.81
CA PRO A 254 0.62 -1.15 33.44
C PRO A 254 0.19 -0.38 32.19
N VAL A 255 0.39 0.94 32.23
CA VAL A 255 0.20 1.79 31.05
C VAL A 255 1.30 1.50 30.04
N ARG A 256 0.91 1.11 28.83
CA ARG A 256 1.85 0.81 27.74
C ARG A 256 2.44 2.10 27.18
N THR A 257 3.73 2.06 26.86
CA THR A 257 4.45 3.21 26.31
C THR A 257 5.09 2.88 24.98
N ALA A 258 5.54 3.88 24.23
CA ALA A 258 6.20 3.67 22.95
C ALA A 258 7.36 2.66 23.08
N PRO A 259 7.38 1.55 22.31
CA PRO A 259 8.34 0.49 22.46
C PRO A 259 9.74 0.97 22.12
N THR A 260 10.70 0.45 22.87
CA THR A 260 12.13 0.58 22.65
C THR A 260 12.56 -0.11 21.36
N ARG A 261 13.77 0.20 20.91
CA ARG A 261 14.36 -0.46 19.74
C ARG A 261 14.61 -1.95 19.95
N ARG A 262 14.89 -2.36 21.18
CA ARG A 262 15.09 -3.78 21.52
C ARG A 262 13.78 -4.56 21.37
N GLU A 263 12.69 -4.06 21.94
CA GLU A 263 11.37 -4.68 21.84
C GLU A 263 10.89 -4.76 20.38
N ARG A 264 11.11 -3.70 19.59
CA ARG A 264 10.80 -3.73 18.14
C ARG A 264 11.59 -4.80 17.39
N LYS A 265 12.90 -4.93 17.67
CA LYS A 265 13.75 -5.94 17.03
C LYS A 265 13.37 -7.35 17.47
N GLU A 266 13.00 -7.51 18.73
CA GLU A 266 12.51 -8.77 19.27
C GLU A 266 11.20 -9.20 18.60
N LEU A 267 10.22 -8.30 18.49
CA LEU A 267 8.99 -8.59 17.76
C LEU A 267 9.26 -8.94 16.30
N ALA A 268 10.12 -8.18 15.62
CA ALA A 268 10.48 -8.43 14.22
C ALA A 268 11.15 -9.79 14.00
N ARG A 269 11.83 -10.36 15.01
CA ARG A 269 12.38 -11.73 14.92
C ARG A 269 11.31 -12.80 15.09
N ARG A 270 10.24 -12.49 15.82
CA ARG A 270 9.12 -13.42 16.07
C ARG A 270 8.09 -13.41 14.95
N LEU A 271 7.96 -12.31 14.20
CA LEU A 271 7.01 -12.17 13.10
C LEU A 271 7.70 -12.40 11.74
N PRO A 272 7.46 -13.54 11.06
CA PRO A 272 8.07 -13.82 9.75
C PRO A 272 7.67 -12.79 8.67
N ALA A 273 6.47 -12.21 8.79
CA ALA A 273 5.94 -11.21 7.86
C ALA A 273 6.59 -9.82 8.03
N MET A 274 7.26 -9.55 9.14
CA MET A 274 8.05 -8.33 9.27
C MET A 274 9.30 -8.46 8.39
N ARG A 275 9.20 -7.95 7.16
CA ARG A 275 10.35 -7.81 6.27
C ARG A 275 11.52 -7.22 7.04
N GLU A 276 12.67 -7.90 6.96
CA GLU A 276 13.92 -7.38 7.47
C GLU A 276 14.26 -6.12 6.67
N ARG A 277 13.78 -4.95 7.14
CA ARG A 277 14.07 -3.67 6.50
C ARG A 277 15.59 -3.57 6.43
N GLN A 278 16.11 -3.46 5.20
CA GLN A 278 17.53 -3.19 4.94
C GLN A 278 18.05 -2.22 6.00
N ALA A 279 19.23 -2.50 6.56
CA ALA A 279 19.83 -1.63 7.58
C ALA A 279 19.65 -0.17 7.15
N ILE A 280 19.02 0.66 7.99
CA ILE A 280 18.55 2.02 7.67
C ILE A 280 19.60 2.82 6.88
N TRP A 281 20.88 2.60 7.18
CA TRP A 281 22.01 3.18 6.47
C TRP A 281 22.18 2.77 5.00
N MET A 282 21.98 1.50 4.64
CA MET A 282 22.02 1.06 3.24
C MET A 282 20.95 1.75 2.41
N HIS A 283 19.76 1.93 2.99
CA HIS A 283 18.67 2.66 2.35
C HIS A 283 19.01 4.14 2.16
N ALA A 284 19.63 4.78 3.17
CA ALA A 284 20.15 6.14 3.05
C ALA A 284 21.21 6.27 1.95
N LEU A 285 22.17 5.35 1.87
CA LEU A 285 23.22 5.34 0.84
C LEU A 285 22.64 5.16 -0.57
N LYS A 286 21.72 4.21 -0.75
CA LYS A 286 20.98 4.01 -2.02
C LYS A 286 20.27 5.30 -2.43
N THR A 287 19.61 5.96 -1.49
CA THR A 287 18.86 7.20 -1.76
C THR A 287 19.78 8.37 -2.11
N ALA A 288 20.87 8.55 -1.37
CA ALA A 288 21.87 9.56 -1.67
C ALA A 288 22.48 9.36 -3.06
N TYR A 289 22.81 8.12 -3.43
CA TYR A 289 23.27 7.77 -4.77
C TYR A 289 22.24 8.15 -5.84
N TYR A 290 20.97 7.79 -5.68
CA TYR A 290 19.93 8.14 -6.67
C TYR A 290 19.70 9.64 -6.79
N LEU A 291 19.71 10.36 -5.67
CA LEU A 291 19.59 11.82 -5.66
C LEU A 291 20.77 12.47 -6.38
N LEU A 292 21.99 12.00 -6.15
CA LEU A 292 23.19 12.48 -6.84
C LEU A 292 23.04 12.32 -8.35
N LEU A 293 22.65 11.13 -8.84
CA LEU A 293 22.46 10.91 -10.28
C LEU A 293 21.34 11.78 -10.85
N TYR A 294 20.24 11.92 -10.11
CA TYR A 294 19.07 12.70 -10.52
C TYR A 294 19.40 14.18 -10.67
N TYR A 295 19.99 14.80 -9.64
CA TYR A 295 20.36 16.21 -9.65
C TYR A 295 21.56 16.51 -10.56
N ALA A 296 22.42 15.53 -10.83
CA ALA A 296 23.44 15.65 -11.88
C ALA A 296 22.88 15.56 -13.32
N GLY A 297 21.56 15.34 -13.48
CA GLY A 297 20.92 15.28 -14.80
C GLY A 297 21.23 14.01 -15.60
N LEU A 298 21.83 12.99 -14.98
CA LEU A 298 22.24 11.76 -15.66
C LEU A 298 21.09 10.98 -16.30
N PRO A 299 19.89 10.85 -15.69
CA PRO A 299 18.71 10.29 -16.36
C PRO A 299 18.43 10.90 -17.73
N SER A 300 18.37 12.23 -17.79
CA SER A 300 18.09 12.98 -19.01
C SER A 300 19.23 12.84 -20.02
N LEU A 301 20.49 12.92 -19.56
CA LEU A 301 21.66 12.71 -20.41
C LEU A 301 21.66 11.33 -21.06
N PHE A 302 21.45 10.26 -20.28
CA PHE A 302 21.46 8.88 -20.78
C PHE A 302 20.29 8.61 -21.74
N ARG A 303 19.14 9.25 -21.51
CA ARG A 303 17.98 9.20 -22.41
C ARG A 303 18.31 9.87 -23.75
N THR A 304 18.90 11.07 -23.72
CA THR A 304 19.32 11.81 -24.92
C THR A 304 20.39 11.05 -25.71
N VAL A 305 21.42 10.52 -25.04
CA VAL A 305 22.47 9.71 -25.68
C VAL A 305 21.88 8.47 -26.32
N ARG A 306 20.94 7.77 -25.67
CA ARG A 306 20.26 6.61 -26.28
C ARG A 306 19.44 7.00 -27.50
N ARG A 307 18.75 8.15 -27.46
CA ARG A 307 17.99 8.67 -28.60
C ARG A 307 18.89 8.91 -29.80
N ILE A 308 20.01 9.63 -29.61
CA ILE A 308 20.99 9.94 -30.68
C ILE A 308 21.61 8.66 -31.25
N ARG A 309 21.89 7.66 -30.41
CA ARG A 309 22.47 6.38 -30.85
C ARG A 309 21.44 5.39 -31.41
N GLY A 310 20.17 5.79 -31.51
CA GLY A 310 19.10 4.91 -31.95
C GLY A 310 18.86 3.68 -31.07
N LYS A 311 19.14 3.78 -29.77
CA LYS A 311 19.01 2.70 -28.77
C LYS A 311 17.87 2.97 -27.79
N SER A 312 16.72 3.39 -28.29
CA SER A 312 15.52 3.58 -27.47
C SER A 312 14.97 2.24 -26.96
N ARG A 313 14.23 2.28 -25.85
CA ARG A 313 13.65 1.10 -25.20
C ARG A 313 12.31 1.44 -24.55
N ALA A 314 11.51 0.43 -24.27
CA ALA A 314 10.35 0.56 -23.42
C ALA A 314 10.55 -0.18 -22.09
N CYS A 315 9.93 0.34 -21.04
CA CYS A 315 9.81 -0.34 -19.74
C CYS A 315 8.33 -0.64 -19.49
N ILE A 316 8.00 -1.89 -19.22
CA ILE A 316 6.64 -2.27 -18.85
C ILE A 316 6.61 -2.38 -17.34
N LEU A 317 5.78 -1.57 -16.68
CA LEU A 317 5.62 -1.57 -15.24
C LEU A 317 4.45 -2.46 -14.85
N LEU A 318 4.72 -3.43 -13.98
CA LEU A 318 3.74 -4.40 -13.49
C LEU A 318 3.28 -4.01 -12.09
N TYR A 319 1.98 -3.79 -11.96
CA TYR A 319 1.23 -3.61 -10.71
C TYR A 319 0.24 -4.77 -10.54
N HIS A 320 -0.27 -4.96 -9.33
CA HIS A 320 -1.35 -5.93 -9.08
C HIS A 320 -2.49 -5.20 -8.39
N ARG A 321 -2.25 -4.73 -7.17
CA ARG A 321 -3.23 -4.04 -6.32
C ARG A 321 -2.91 -2.58 -6.13
N VAL A 322 -3.95 -1.74 -6.17
CA VAL A 322 -3.87 -0.32 -5.82
C VAL A 322 -4.85 0.00 -4.70
N ASN A 323 -4.40 -0.15 -3.44
CA ASN A 323 -5.22 0.11 -2.26
C ASN A 323 -4.34 0.42 -1.05
N ASP A 324 -4.94 0.98 0.01
CA ASP A 324 -4.25 1.34 1.26
C ASP A 324 -4.45 0.29 2.38
N LEU A 325 -4.90 -0.93 2.03
CA LEU A 325 -5.25 -1.99 2.98
C LEU A 325 -4.02 -2.78 3.41
N ALA A 326 -3.28 -3.33 2.45
CA ALA A 326 -2.15 -4.22 2.70
C ALA A 326 -0.78 -3.54 2.53
N ASP A 327 0.24 -4.11 3.18
CA ASP A 327 1.64 -3.68 3.09
C ASP A 327 2.49 -4.88 2.64
N ASP A 328 2.42 -5.20 1.35
CA ASP A 328 2.99 -6.40 0.74
C ASP A 328 3.57 -6.08 -0.66
N PRO A 329 4.31 -6.99 -1.33
CA PRO A 329 5.00 -6.66 -2.59
C PRO A 329 4.07 -6.45 -3.79
N LEU A 330 2.81 -6.89 -3.71
CA LEU A 330 1.81 -6.79 -4.78
C LEU A 330 0.94 -5.53 -4.64
N THR A 331 0.89 -4.96 -3.42
CA THR A 331 0.06 -3.80 -3.10
C THR A 331 0.84 -2.48 -3.24
N THR A 332 0.20 -1.51 -3.90
CA THR A 332 0.68 -0.13 -3.99
C THR A 332 -0.37 0.82 -3.42
N ASP A 333 0.01 1.62 -2.42
CA ASP A 333 -0.90 2.64 -1.87
C ASP A 333 -1.38 3.60 -2.97
N VAL A 334 -2.62 4.07 -2.90
CA VAL A 334 -3.25 4.89 -3.96
C VAL A 334 -2.44 6.16 -4.22
N ARG A 335 -1.95 6.79 -3.13
CA ARG A 335 -1.09 7.97 -3.21
C ARG A 335 0.22 7.69 -3.91
N ARG A 336 0.84 6.55 -3.60
CA ARG A 336 2.12 6.17 -4.22
C ARG A 336 1.93 5.88 -5.71
N PHE A 337 0.85 5.20 -6.06
CA PHE A 337 0.50 4.94 -7.46
C PHE A 337 0.31 6.24 -8.25
N ALA A 338 -0.41 7.23 -7.69
CA ALA A 338 -0.54 8.55 -8.31
C ALA A 338 0.82 9.25 -8.51
N GLU A 339 1.69 9.23 -7.50
CA GLU A 339 3.04 9.79 -7.60
C GLU A 339 3.86 9.09 -8.71
N HIS A 340 3.71 7.77 -8.87
CA HIS A 340 4.31 7.04 -9.99
C HIS A 340 3.77 7.56 -11.31
N MET A 341 2.45 7.59 -11.49
CA MET A 341 1.86 7.98 -12.78
C MET A 341 2.26 9.42 -13.17
N MET A 342 2.34 10.33 -12.21
CA MET A 342 2.78 11.71 -12.44
C MET A 342 4.24 11.79 -12.92
N VAL A 343 5.17 11.12 -12.24
CA VAL A 343 6.58 11.18 -12.64
C VAL A 343 6.78 10.54 -14.02
N LEU A 344 6.00 9.51 -14.32
CA LEU A 344 6.03 8.81 -15.59
C LEU A 344 5.49 9.70 -16.71
N ARG A 345 4.30 10.29 -16.53
CA ARG A 345 3.66 11.17 -17.50
C ARG A 345 4.52 12.40 -17.82
N LYS A 346 5.23 12.93 -16.83
CA LYS A 346 6.15 14.06 -16.98
C LYS A 346 7.40 13.73 -17.81
N SER A 347 7.88 12.48 -17.74
CA SER A 347 9.21 12.11 -18.22
C SER A 347 9.23 11.17 -19.43
N TYR A 348 8.14 10.44 -19.68
CA TYR A 348 8.11 9.34 -20.64
C TYR A 348 6.84 9.37 -21.49
N ALA A 349 6.95 8.84 -22.71
CA ALA A 349 5.78 8.55 -23.53
C ALA A 349 5.07 7.33 -22.94
N MET A 350 3.88 7.53 -22.37
CA MET A 350 3.01 6.44 -21.93
C MET A 350 2.26 5.89 -23.13
N VAL A 351 2.45 4.62 -23.47
CA VAL A 351 1.89 4.01 -24.69
C VAL A 351 1.07 2.77 -24.36
N PRO A 352 -0.05 2.52 -25.08
CA PRO A 352 -0.79 1.26 -24.98
C PRO A 352 0.09 0.06 -25.30
N SER A 353 -0.26 -1.11 -24.76
CA SER A 353 0.49 -2.35 -24.98
C SER A 353 0.42 -2.78 -26.44
N SER A 354 -0.73 -2.63 -27.10
CA SER A 354 -0.85 -2.95 -28.53
C SER A 354 0.14 -2.16 -29.40
N VAL A 355 0.35 -0.87 -29.10
CA VAL A 355 1.31 0.00 -29.81
C VAL A 355 2.74 -0.46 -29.57
N LEU A 356 3.07 -0.80 -28.32
CA LEU A 356 4.38 -1.36 -27.97
C LEU A 356 4.63 -2.67 -28.73
N VAL A 357 3.67 -3.59 -28.70
CA VAL A 357 3.76 -4.90 -29.37
C VAL A 357 3.88 -4.73 -30.88
N ALA A 358 3.07 -3.88 -31.51
CA ALA A 358 3.15 -3.61 -32.94
C ALA A 358 4.54 -3.12 -33.36
N LYS A 359 5.16 -2.25 -32.55
CA LYS A 359 6.54 -1.78 -32.81
C LYS A 359 7.57 -2.89 -32.70
N VAL A 360 7.46 -3.76 -31.69
CA VAL A 360 8.36 -4.90 -31.52
C VAL A 360 8.21 -5.86 -32.70
N CYS A 361 6.99 -6.27 -33.05
CA CYS A 361 6.73 -7.15 -34.19
C CYS A 361 7.22 -6.56 -35.52
N GLY A 362 7.11 -5.24 -35.70
CA GLY A 362 7.59 -4.54 -36.89
C GLY A 362 9.09 -4.18 -36.87
N GLY A 363 9.84 -4.55 -35.83
CA GLY A 363 11.26 -4.17 -35.68
C GLY A 363 11.51 -2.67 -35.59
N GLN A 364 10.48 -1.90 -35.22
CA GLN A 364 10.50 -0.44 -35.20
C GLN A 364 11.12 0.10 -33.90
N MET A 365 11.78 1.25 -34.01
CA MET A 365 12.33 1.95 -32.87
C MET A 365 11.27 2.76 -32.11
N PHE A 366 11.47 2.91 -30.80
CA PHE A 366 10.75 3.90 -30.02
C PHE A 366 11.35 5.30 -30.27
N GLN A 367 10.53 6.35 -30.37
CA GLN A 367 11.06 7.71 -30.59
C GLN A 367 11.79 8.25 -29.34
N THR A 368 11.35 7.84 -28.16
CA THR A 368 11.93 8.11 -26.85
C THR A 368 11.88 6.84 -26.01
N ASN A 369 12.37 6.87 -24.77
CA ASN A 369 11.97 5.83 -23.83
C ASN A 369 10.45 5.88 -23.64
N ALA A 370 9.81 4.73 -23.78
CA ALA A 370 8.37 4.57 -23.58
C ALA A 370 8.10 3.78 -22.31
N VAL A 371 6.92 3.97 -21.74
CA VAL A 371 6.44 3.19 -20.60
C VAL A 371 5.04 2.68 -20.88
N THR A 372 4.74 1.49 -20.38
CA THR A 372 3.42 0.86 -20.44
C THR A 372 3.07 0.35 -19.06
N ILE A 373 1.80 0.54 -18.65
CA ILE A 373 1.31 0.20 -17.32
C ILE A 373 0.47 -1.07 -17.40
N HIS A 374 0.85 -2.10 -16.66
CA HIS A 374 0.17 -3.39 -16.60
C HIS A 374 -0.39 -3.65 -15.20
N PHE A 375 -1.56 -4.26 -15.14
CA PHE A 375 -2.15 -4.84 -13.95
C PHE A 375 -2.43 -6.32 -14.19
N ASP A 376 -2.03 -7.20 -13.28
CA ASP A 376 -2.34 -8.64 -13.34
C ASP A 376 -3.48 -9.02 -12.38
N ASP A 377 -3.93 -10.28 -12.46
CA ASP A 377 -4.99 -10.94 -11.69
C ASP A 377 -6.42 -10.57 -12.10
N CYS A 378 -7.07 -9.63 -11.40
CA CYS A 378 -8.36 -8.98 -11.73
C CYS A 378 -8.91 -8.21 -10.51
N TYR A 379 -8.05 -7.58 -9.70
CA TYR A 379 -8.52 -6.92 -8.48
C TYR A 379 -9.41 -5.72 -8.81
N ARG A 380 -10.54 -5.63 -8.10
CA ARG A 380 -11.49 -4.53 -8.21
C ARG A 380 -10.89 -3.19 -7.80
N ASP A 381 -9.83 -3.20 -6.99
CA ASP A 381 -9.10 -2.01 -6.60
C ASP A 381 -8.47 -1.25 -7.80
N VAL A 382 -8.20 -1.94 -8.91
CA VAL A 382 -7.81 -1.30 -10.17
C VAL A 382 -8.95 -0.43 -10.70
N PHE A 383 -10.19 -0.88 -10.62
CA PHE A 383 -11.36 -0.13 -11.08
C PHE A 383 -11.71 1.04 -10.15
N VAL A 384 -11.67 0.85 -8.84
CA VAL A 384 -12.06 1.89 -7.88
C VAL A 384 -10.96 2.91 -7.60
N ASN A 385 -9.68 2.52 -7.66
CA ASN A 385 -8.57 3.39 -7.25
C ASN A 385 -7.58 3.73 -8.37
N ALA A 386 -7.19 2.76 -9.21
CA ALA A 386 -6.20 3.01 -10.27
C ALA A 386 -6.81 3.74 -11.48
N ARG A 387 -8.00 3.32 -11.92
CA ARG A 387 -8.72 3.89 -13.07
C ARG A 387 -8.95 5.40 -12.96
N PRO A 388 -9.43 5.97 -11.84
CA PRO A 388 -9.66 7.41 -11.78
C PRO A 388 -8.36 8.22 -11.87
N VAL A 389 -7.27 7.73 -11.26
CA VAL A 389 -5.94 8.34 -11.35
C VAL A 389 -5.41 8.32 -12.79
N LEU A 390 -5.54 7.18 -13.48
CA LEU A 390 -5.12 7.03 -14.87
C LEU A 390 -5.97 7.88 -15.82
N GLY A 391 -7.29 7.93 -15.58
CA GLY A 391 -8.24 8.75 -16.33
C GLY A 391 -7.91 10.25 -16.23
N ALA A 392 -7.64 10.75 -15.02
CA ALA A 392 -7.25 12.14 -14.81
C ALA A 392 -5.92 12.53 -15.49
N LEU A 393 -5.06 11.55 -15.82
CA LEU A 393 -3.81 11.76 -16.55
C LEU A 393 -3.90 11.41 -18.04
N ALA A 394 -5.06 10.91 -18.52
CA ALA A 394 -5.24 10.30 -19.83
C ALA A 394 -4.14 9.26 -20.13
N ALA A 395 -3.83 8.42 -19.14
CA ALA A 395 -2.76 7.44 -19.18
C ALA A 395 -3.31 6.06 -19.58
N PRO A 396 -2.80 5.43 -20.66
CA PRO A 396 -3.23 4.11 -21.06
C PRO A 396 -2.67 3.03 -20.11
N ALA A 397 -3.45 1.97 -19.93
CA ALA A 397 -3.06 0.80 -19.15
C ALA A 397 -3.62 -0.49 -19.77
N THR A 398 -3.05 -1.62 -19.38
CA THR A 398 -3.52 -2.96 -19.78
C THR A 398 -3.78 -3.81 -18.55
N LEU A 399 -4.94 -4.45 -18.51
CA LEU A 399 -5.34 -5.38 -17.46
C LEU A 399 -5.24 -6.80 -18.00
N PHE A 400 -4.48 -7.67 -17.34
CA PHE A 400 -4.42 -9.11 -17.60
C PHE A 400 -5.32 -9.83 -16.61
N VAL A 401 -6.34 -10.51 -17.13
CA VAL A 401 -7.47 -11.01 -16.34
C VAL A 401 -7.44 -12.53 -16.25
N SER A 402 -7.53 -13.07 -15.04
CA SER A 402 -7.81 -14.49 -14.79
C SER A 402 -9.32 -14.72 -14.90
N SER A 403 -9.79 -15.24 -16.05
CA SER A 403 -11.22 -15.20 -16.40
C SER A 403 -12.14 -15.88 -15.39
N GLY A 404 -11.68 -16.96 -14.75
CA GLY A 404 -12.45 -17.73 -13.78
C GLY A 404 -12.60 -17.07 -12.41
N TYR A 405 -12.01 -15.89 -12.18
CA TYR A 405 -12.15 -15.12 -10.94
C TYR A 405 -13.14 -13.96 -11.07
N VAL A 406 -13.39 -13.46 -12.29
CA VAL A 406 -14.25 -12.31 -12.54
C VAL A 406 -15.68 -12.59 -12.07
N GLY A 407 -16.24 -11.67 -11.27
CA GLY A 407 -17.58 -11.78 -10.68
C GLY A 407 -17.70 -12.83 -9.57
N THR A 408 -16.58 -13.42 -9.11
CA THR A 408 -16.57 -14.43 -8.04
C THR A 408 -15.94 -13.89 -6.76
N GLN A 409 -16.21 -14.54 -5.63
CA GLN A 409 -15.54 -14.29 -4.35
C GLN A 409 -14.28 -15.16 -4.15
N ARG A 410 -13.78 -15.83 -5.20
CA ARG A 410 -12.59 -16.66 -5.13
C ARG A 410 -11.38 -15.80 -4.77
N ARG A 411 -10.55 -16.29 -3.85
CA ARG A 411 -9.28 -15.65 -3.51
C ARG A 411 -8.16 -16.26 -4.33
N PHE A 412 -7.19 -15.45 -4.72
CA PHE A 412 -5.97 -15.97 -5.31
C PHE A 412 -5.15 -16.72 -4.25
N PRO A 413 -4.45 -17.81 -4.60
CA PRO A 413 -3.68 -18.59 -3.63
C PRO A 413 -2.67 -17.78 -2.82
N HIS A 414 -2.07 -16.74 -3.41
CA HIS A 414 -1.13 -15.86 -2.71
C HIS A 414 -1.76 -14.91 -1.68
N ASP A 415 -3.09 -14.78 -1.69
CA ASP A 415 -3.86 -13.94 -0.76
C ASP A 415 -4.58 -14.73 0.34
N GLU A 416 -4.67 -16.06 0.23
CA GLU A 416 -5.43 -16.90 1.18
C GLU A 416 -4.96 -16.77 2.63
N SER A 417 -3.66 -16.52 2.84
CA SER A 417 -3.03 -16.38 4.15
C SER A 417 -2.97 -14.92 4.64
N GLY A 418 -3.48 -13.97 3.85
CA GLY A 418 -3.54 -12.56 4.20
C GLY A 418 -4.77 -12.23 5.06
N PRO A 419 -4.71 -11.16 5.86
CA PRO A 419 -5.83 -10.75 6.71
C PRO A 419 -6.93 -9.98 5.95
N TRP A 420 -6.71 -9.69 4.66
CA TRP A 420 -7.57 -8.89 3.82
C TRP A 420 -8.25 -9.76 2.76
N ILE A 421 -9.50 -9.41 2.45
CA ILE A 421 -10.23 -9.97 1.32
C ILE A 421 -10.19 -8.90 0.22
N PHE A 422 -9.62 -9.24 -0.93
CA PHE A 422 -9.62 -8.38 -2.09
C PHE A 422 -10.75 -8.80 -3.03
N GLU A 423 -11.62 -7.87 -3.38
CA GLU A 423 -12.70 -8.11 -4.32
C GLU A 423 -12.14 -8.26 -5.75
N ASN A 424 -12.73 -9.17 -6.51
CA ASN A 424 -12.46 -9.31 -7.94
C ASN A 424 -13.38 -8.39 -8.73
N LEU A 425 -12.93 -7.97 -9.91
CA LEU A 425 -13.74 -7.21 -10.84
C LEU A 425 -15.01 -7.97 -11.22
N HIS A 426 -16.11 -7.24 -11.41
CA HIS A 426 -17.29 -7.76 -12.07
C HIS A 426 -17.23 -7.57 -13.61
N PRO A 427 -17.95 -8.38 -14.40
CA PRO A 427 -17.94 -8.28 -15.87
C PRO A 427 -18.24 -6.87 -16.40
N GLU A 428 -19.18 -6.16 -15.78
CA GLU A 428 -19.54 -4.78 -16.11
C GLU A 428 -18.39 -3.79 -15.85
N GLU A 429 -17.63 -3.98 -14.77
CA GLU A 429 -16.47 -3.13 -14.44
C GLU A 429 -15.33 -3.36 -15.44
N VAL A 430 -15.14 -4.60 -15.92
CA VAL A 430 -14.19 -4.90 -17.01
C VAL A 430 -14.58 -4.15 -18.30
N ARG A 431 -15.87 -4.13 -18.65
CA ARG A 431 -16.34 -3.38 -19.84
C ARG A 431 -16.18 -1.88 -19.66
N GLU A 432 -16.43 -1.35 -18.45
CA GLU A 432 -16.24 0.07 -18.17
C GLU A 432 -14.75 0.47 -18.22
N LEU A 433 -13.82 -0.38 -17.75
CA LEU A 433 -12.39 -0.15 -17.91
C LEU A 433 -11.99 0.00 -19.38
N ILE A 434 -12.54 -0.85 -20.26
CA ILE A 434 -12.32 -0.75 -21.71
C ILE A 434 -12.85 0.58 -22.26
N ALA A 435 -14.05 0.99 -21.83
CA ALA A 435 -14.61 2.29 -22.22
C ALA A 435 -13.74 3.47 -21.75
N CYS A 436 -13.03 3.31 -20.63
CA CYS A 436 -12.06 4.26 -20.10
C CYS A 436 -10.66 4.18 -20.75
N GLY A 437 -10.49 3.36 -21.80
CA GLY A 437 -9.24 3.26 -22.55
C GLY A 437 -8.24 2.20 -22.06
N PHE A 438 -8.66 1.27 -21.20
CA PHE A 438 -7.86 0.09 -20.87
C PHE A 438 -7.88 -0.92 -22.01
N GLU A 439 -6.75 -1.61 -22.19
CA GLU A 439 -6.69 -2.85 -22.96
C GLU A 439 -6.87 -4.05 -22.02
N VAL A 440 -7.47 -5.13 -22.53
CA VAL A 440 -7.63 -6.38 -21.78
C VAL A 440 -6.79 -7.48 -22.42
N GLY A 441 -6.00 -8.16 -21.60
CA GLY A 441 -5.23 -9.35 -21.92
C GLY A 441 -5.65 -10.53 -21.06
N SER A 442 -5.21 -11.73 -21.43
CA SER A 442 -5.49 -12.96 -20.70
C SER A 442 -4.40 -13.26 -19.65
N HIS A 443 -4.84 -13.83 -18.52
CA HIS A 443 -3.98 -14.31 -17.44
C HIS A 443 -4.35 -15.74 -17.00
N THR A 444 -4.72 -16.61 -17.95
CA THR A 444 -5.29 -17.96 -17.74
C THR A 444 -6.71 -17.92 -17.14
N VAL A 445 -7.35 -19.06 -16.91
CA VAL A 445 -8.68 -19.12 -16.26
C VAL A 445 -8.49 -19.09 -14.76
N ASN A 446 -7.62 -19.98 -14.25
CA ASN A 446 -7.50 -20.28 -12.82
C ASN A 446 -6.20 -19.79 -12.18
N HIS A 447 -5.43 -18.94 -12.87
CA HIS A 447 -4.14 -18.42 -12.39
C HIS A 447 -3.14 -19.57 -12.08
N VAL A 448 -3.08 -20.56 -12.98
CA VAL A 448 -2.24 -21.75 -12.81
C VAL A 448 -0.78 -21.46 -13.18
N ASP A 449 0.15 -22.17 -12.53
CA ASP A 449 1.55 -22.18 -12.97
C ASP A 449 1.71 -23.06 -14.22
N LEU A 450 1.77 -22.42 -15.39
CA LEU A 450 1.94 -23.11 -16.67
C LEU A 450 3.28 -23.87 -16.78
N GLY A 451 4.27 -23.54 -15.94
CA GLY A 451 5.51 -24.30 -15.82
C GLY A 451 5.34 -25.68 -15.18
N GLN A 452 4.25 -25.89 -14.42
CA GLN A 452 4.03 -27.10 -13.61
C GLN A 452 2.88 -27.97 -14.10
N VAL A 453 1.89 -27.41 -14.80
CA VAL A 453 0.75 -28.20 -15.33
C VAL A 453 1.09 -28.88 -16.66
N SER A 454 0.31 -29.91 -17.02
CA SER A 454 0.43 -30.61 -18.31
C SER A 454 0.11 -29.70 -19.50
N ASP A 455 0.57 -30.10 -20.70
CA ASP A 455 0.30 -29.36 -21.93
C ASP A 455 -1.20 -29.25 -22.23
N ASP A 456 -1.98 -30.31 -21.97
CA ASP A 456 -3.44 -30.31 -22.18
C ASP A 456 -4.15 -29.31 -21.25
N THR A 457 -3.77 -29.28 -19.98
CA THR A 457 -4.29 -28.31 -19.01
C THR A 457 -3.89 -26.90 -19.41
N ALA A 458 -2.63 -26.68 -19.79
CA ALA A 458 -2.15 -25.39 -20.26
C ALA A 458 -2.91 -24.90 -21.50
N ALA A 459 -3.13 -25.77 -22.49
CA ALA A 459 -3.86 -25.44 -23.71
C ALA A 459 -5.32 -25.04 -23.40
N THR A 460 -5.96 -25.76 -22.49
CA THR A 460 -7.33 -25.48 -22.02
C THR A 460 -7.40 -24.14 -21.31
N GLU A 461 -6.51 -23.90 -20.35
CA GLU A 461 -6.42 -22.65 -19.59
C GLU A 461 -6.19 -21.42 -20.48
N LEU A 462 -5.34 -21.56 -21.50
CA LEU A 462 -5.04 -20.49 -22.46
C LEU A 462 -6.22 -20.21 -23.39
N THR A 463 -6.84 -21.25 -23.94
CA THR A 463 -7.90 -21.13 -24.94
C THR A 463 -9.23 -20.71 -24.31
N GLN A 464 -9.57 -21.28 -23.15
CA GLN A 464 -10.80 -20.95 -22.45
C GLN A 464 -10.77 -19.52 -21.92
N SER A 465 -9.66 -19.10 -21.30
CA SER A 465 -9.53 -17.71 -20.80
C SER A 465 -9.68 -16.68 -21.92
N LYS A 466 -9.09 -16.95 -23.09
CA LYS A 466 -9.30 -16.12 -24.27
C LYS A 466 -10.78 -16.01 -24.64
N ARG A 467 -11.46 -17.15 -24.78
CA ARG A 467 -12.88 -17.21 -25.16
C ARG A 467 -13.77 -16.49 -24.16
N ASP A 468 -13.56 -16.70 -22.87
CA ASP A 468 -14.32 -16.05 -21.80
C ASP A 468 -14.20 -14.53 -21.89
N LEU A 469 -12.97 -14.03 -22.06
CA LEU A 469 -12.70 -12.60 -22.12
C LEU A 469 -13.20 -11.99 -23.44
N GLU A 470 -13.09 -12.68 -24.57
CA GLU A 470 -13.66 -12.24 -25.84
C GLU A 470 -15.19 -12.16 -25.77
N ALA A 471 -15.84 -13.14 -25.16
CA ALA A 471 -17.29 -13.13 -24.92
C ALA A 471 -17.70 -12.00 -23.96
N MET A 472 -16.93 -11.75 -22.91
CA MET A 472 -17.20 -10.69 -21.92
C MET A 472 -17.04 -9.29 -22.50
N THR A 473 -16.00 -9.08 -23.30
CA THR A 473 -15.58 -7.76 -23.79
C THR A 473 -16.10 -7.43 -25.18
N GLY A 474 -16.54 -8.43 -25.95
CA GLY A 474 -16.93 -8.28 -27.35
C GLY A 474 -15.77 -7.87 -28.28
N ARG A 475 -14.51 -8.06 -27.84
CA ARG A 475 -13.31 -7.64 -28.57
C ARG A 475 -12.28 -8.77 -28.59
N PRO A 476 -11.45 -8.88 -29.64
CA PRO A 476 -10.39 -9.87 -29.70
C PRO A 476 -9.36 -9.69 -28.57
N VAL A 477 -9.00 -10.78 -27.90
CA VAL A 477 -7.97 -10.79 -26.84
C VAL A 477 -6.68 -11.37 -27.41
N THR A 478 -5.71 -10.48 -27.64
CA THR A 478 -4.47 -10.83 -28.36
C THR A 478 -3.21 -10.76 -27.50
N LEU A 479 -3.34 -10.33 -26.25
CA LEU A 479 -2.24 -10.15 -25.31
C LEU A 479 -2.35 -11.18 -24.19
N PHE A 480 -1.22 -11.76 -23.78
CA PHE A 480 -1.17 -12.76 -22.70
C PHE A 480 -0.06 -12.44 -21.69
N SER A 481 -0.35 -12.60 -20.40
CA SER A 481 0.63 -12.49 -19.31
C SER A 481 0.69 -13.82 -18.57
N PHE A 482 1.89 -14.29 -18.22
CA PHE A 482 2.05 -15.48 -17.40
C PHE A 482 1.75 -15.22 -15.92
N PRO A 483 0.91 -16.05 -15.28
CA PRO A 483 0.89 -16.14 -13.82
C PRO A 483 2.31 -16.36 -13.28
N PHE A 484 2.68 -15.60 -12.25
CA PHE A 484 4.02 -15.54 -11.63
C PHE A 484 5.16 -15.00 -12.53
N GLY A 485 5.19 -15.39 -13.80
CA GLY A 485 6.03 -14.81 -14.86
C GLY A 485 7.54 -14.95 -14.71
N ARG A 486 8.05 -15.83 -13.83
CA ARG A 486 9.50 -16.07 -13.68
C ARG A 486 9.99 -17.01 -14.77
N GLU A 487 11.30 -17.05 -15.00
CA GLU A 487 11.92 -17.96 -15.99
C GLU A 487 11.53 -19.42 -15.76
N THR A 488 11.37 -19.84 -14.51
CA THR A 488 10.94 -21.20 -14.13
C THR A 488 9.49 -21.52 -14.52
N ASN A 489 8.65 -20.51 -14.71
CA ASN A 489 7.24 -20.68 -15.11
C ASN A 489 7.09 -20.76 -16.64
N ILE A 490 8.13 -20.39 -17.41
CA ILE A 490 8.08 -20.24 -18.86
C ILE A 490 8.91 -21.35 -19.51
N ARG A 491 8.27 -22.49 -19.79
CA ARG A 491 8.90 -23.61 -20.49
C ARG A 491 8.64 -23.57 -22.01
N PRO A 492 9.58 -24.03 -22.86
CA PRO A 492 9.48 -23.90 -24.31
C PRO A 492 8.18 -24.43 -24.94
N GLY A 493 7.66 -25.57 -24.44
CA GLY A 493 6.41 -26.16 -24.92
C GLY A 493 5.20 -25.23 -24.74
N VAL A 494 5.12 -24.53 -23.61
CA VAL A 494 4.00 -23.62 -23.33
C VAL A 494 4.03 -22.39 -24.22
N THR A 495 5.21 -21.87 -24.58
CA THR A 495 5.31 -20.76 -25.53
C THR A 495 4.70 -21.12 -26.89
N ALA A 496 4.81 -22.37 -27.33
CA ALA A 496 4.15 -22.85 -28.54
C ALA A 496 2.62 -22.91 -28.36
N LEU A 497 2.12 -23.37 -27.21
CA LEU A 497 0.69 -23.39 -26.89
C LEU A 497 0.08 -21.98 -26.86
N VAL A 498 0.80 -20.99 -26.31
CA VAL A 498 0.37 -19.58 -26.32
C VAL A 498 0.22 -19.06 -27.76
N ARG A 499 1.14 -19.43 -28.65
CA ARG A 499 1.03 -19.10 -30.09
C ARG A 499 -0.15 -19.79 -30.74
N GLN A 500 -0.37 -21.07 -30.45
CA GLN A 500 -1.49 -21.86 -30.99
C GLN A 500 -2.85 -21.35 -30.52
N ALA A 501 -2.95 -20.85 -29.28
CA ALA A 501 -4.14 -20.17 -28.76
C ALA A 501 -4.41 -18.80 -29.46
N GLY A 502 -3.49 -18.34 -30.30
CA GLY A 502 -3.65 -17.15 -31.13
C GLY A 502 -3.36 -15.84 -30.40
N TYR A 503 -2.52 -15.85 -29.37
CA TYR A 503 -1.98 -14.62 -28.79
C TYR A 503 -0.84 -14.07 -29.66
N ARG A 504 -0.75 -12.75 -29.76
CA ARG A 504 0.27 -12.04 -30.56
C ARG A 504 1.52 -11.69 -29.78
N ALA A 505 1.39 -11.55 -28.46
CA ALA A 505 2.49 -11.23 -27.57
C ALA A 505 2.27 -11.81 -26.18
N MET A 506 3.39 -12.03 -25.49
CA MET A 506 3.46 -12.65 -24.18
C MET A 506 4.37 -11.86 -23.25
N PHE A 507 3.91 -11.65 -22.02
CA PHE A 507 4.62 -10.87 -21.03
C PHE A 507 5.09 -11.72 -19.84
N SER A 508 6.33 -11.50 -19.42
CA SER A 508 6.98 -12.15 -18.28
C SER A 508 7.19 -11.15 -17.13
N ALA A 509 7.63 -11.63 -15.97
CA ALA A 509 7.89 -10.82 -14.77
C ALA A 509 9.35 -10.95 -14.27
N HIS A 510 10.28 -11.40 -15.12
CA HIS A 510 11.69 -11.61 -14.77
C HIS A 510 12.57 -10.34 -14.84
N GLY A 511 11.99 -9.20 -15.22
CA GLY A 511 12.68 -7.90 -15.22
C GLY A 511 13.53 -7.66 -16.47
N GLY A 512 13.45 -6.44 -17.01
CA GLY A 512 14.20 -6.08 -18.19
C GLY A 512 13.63 -4.88 -18.92
N TYR A 513 14.03 -4.74 -20.18
CA TYR A 513 13.55 -3.69 -21.06
C TYR A 513 13.19 -4.27 -22.41
N VAL A 514 12.15 -3.71 -23.01
CA VAL A 514 11.72 -4.06 -24.36
C VAL A 514 12.48 -3.19 -25.35
N THR A 515 13.00 -3.80 -26.41
CA THR A 515 13.65 -3.11 -27.52
C THR A 515 13.07 -3.61 -28.84
N ARG A 516 13.44 -2.97 -29.96
CA ARG A 516 13.05 -3.44 -31.29
C ARG A 516 13.50 -4.87 -31.62
N ALA A 517 14.46 -5.41 -30.86
CA ALA A 517 15.03 -6.74 -31.04
C ALA A 517 14.48 -7.75 -30.01
N SER A 518 13.52 -7.35 -29.17
CA SER A 518 12.88 -8.26 -28.22
C SER A 518 11.99 -9.28 -28.96
N ASP A 519 11.92 -10.50 -28.44
CA ASP A 519 10.93 -11.49 -28.90
C ASP A 519 9.54 -11.04 -28.40
N PRO A 520 8.51 -10.90 -29.28
CA PRO A 520 7.14 -10.66 -28.85
C PRO A 520 6.60 -11.69 -27.85
N PHE A 521 7.20 -12.87 -27.80
CA PHE A 521 6.88 -13.95 -26.88
C PHE A 521 7.84 -14.04 -25.68
N ASP A 522 8.62 -13.00 -25.39
CA ASP A 522 9.34 -12.85 -24.12
C ASP A 522 9.53 -11.36 -23.81
N LEU A 523 8.43 -10.67 -23.53
CA LEU A 523 8.45 -9.25 -23.20
C LEU A 523 8.62 -9.07 -21.68
N PRO A 524 9.77 -8.59 -21.18
CA PRO A 524 10.02 -8.49 -19.76
C PRO A 524 9.30 -7.30 -19.14
N ARG A 525 8.72 -7.53 -17.95
CA ARG A 525 8.11 -6.49 -17.12
C ARG A 525 8.90 -6.27 -15.84
N VAL A 526 8.82 -5.06 -15.30
CA VAL A 526 9.45 -4.64 -14.06
C VAL A 526 8.36 -4.42 -13.02
N GLY A 527 8.40 -5.19 -11.93
CA GLY A 527 7.46 -5.02 -10.82
C GLY A 527 7.62 -3.69 -10.11
N ALA A 528 6.49 -3.06 -9.80
CA ALA A 528 6.38 -1.88 -8.95
C ALA A 528 5.46 -2.19 -7.76
N SER A 529 5.73 -1.54 -6.63
CA SER A 529 5.00 -1.73 -5.35
C SER A 529 4.98 -0.46 -4.53
N GLY A 530 4.28 -0.45 -3.39
CA GLY A 530 4.25 0.67 -2.43
C GLY A 530 5.63 1.13 -1.96
N ASP A 531 6.59 0.19 -1.86
CA ASP A 531 7.98 0.45 -1.47
C ASP A 531 8.80 1.15 -2.57
N THR A 532 8.32 1.14 -3.82
CA THR A 532 9.03 1.75 -4.95
C THR A 532 8.76 3.25 -4.96
N ARG A 533 9.77 4.11 -4.86
CA ARG A 533 9.56 5.57 -4.92
C ARG A 533 9.56 6.07 -6.38
N PRO A 534 8.97 7.25 -6.67
CA PRO A 534 9.07 7.88 -7.99
C PRO A 534 10.52 8.00 -8.49
N LEU A 535 11.45 8.37 -7.61
CA LEU A 535 12.88 8.43 -7.92
C LEU A 535 13.45 7.05 -8.29
N ASP A 536 13.05 5.99 -7.59
CA ASP A 536 13.50 4.63 -7.88
C ASP A 536 13.01 4.18 -9.27
N LEU A 537 11.77 4.53 -9.65
CA LEU A 537 11.23 4.26 -10.99
C LEU A 537 12.02 4.95 -12.09
N ILE A 538 12.37 6.23 -11.94
CA ILE A 538 13.22 6.92 -12.92
C ILE A 538 14.54 6.17 -13.06
N MET A 539 15.21 5.85 -11.95
CA MET A 539 16.50 5.15 -11.99
C MET A 539 16.37 3.78 -12.64
N GLU A 540 15.28 3.06 -12.38
CA GLU A 540 15.00 1.76 -12.98
C GLU A 540 14.74 1.89 -14.49
N ILE A 541 13.85 2.79 -14.94
CA ILE A 541 13.54 3.01 -16.36
C ILE A 541 14.75 3.53 -17.15
N GLU A 542 15.69 4.24 -16.50
CA GLU A 542 16.95 4.66 -17.12
C GLU A 542 18.10 3.64 -16.96
N GLY A 543 17.90 2.58 -16.17
CA GLY A 543 18.87 1.49 -16.01
C GLY A 543 20.07 1.86 -15.13
N LEU A 544 19.85 2.84 -14.27
CA LEU A 544 20.78 3.39 -13.29
C LEU A 544 20.47 2.90 -11.87
N SER A 545 19.35 2.19 -11.67
CA SER A 545 19.04 1.56 -10.39
C SER A 545 20.10 0.49 -10.06
N LEU A 546 20.31 0.25 -8.77
CA LEU A 546 21.23 -0.80 -8.31
C LEU A 546 20.79 -2.18 -8.82
N GLY A 547 19.48 -2.41 -8.93
CA GLY A 547 18.91 -3.63 -9.51
C GLY A 547 19.21 -3.77 -11.00
N ALA A 548 19.07 -2.70 -11.77
CA ALA A 548 19.35 -2.68 -13.20
C ALA A 548 20.84 -2.89 -13.49
N LEU A 549 21.71 -2.25 -12.71
CA LEU A 549 23.15 -2.46 -12.77
C LEU A 549 23.46 -3.93 -12.47
N ARG A 550 22.97 -4.49 -11.35
CA ARG A 550 23.19 -5.90 -11.01
C ARG A 550 22.73 -6.86 -12.12
N ARG A 551 21.59 -6.61 -12.77
CA ARG A 551 21.12 -7.40 -13.92
C ARG A 551 22.09 -7.31 -15.11
N ARG A 552 22.59 -6.11 -15.43
CA ARG A 552 23.57 -5.92 -16.51
C ARG A 552 24.88 -6.66 -16.24
N TRP A 553 25.38 -6.59 -15.01
CA TRP A 553 26.59 -7.30 -14.59
C TRP A 553 26.42 -8.82 -14.68
N ARG A 554 25.29 -9.37 -14.20
CA ARG A 554 24.99 -10.80 -14.33
C ARG A 554 24.95 -11.26 -15.79
N ARG A 555 24.30 -10.50 -16.67
CA ARG A 555 24.26 -10.82 -18.11
C ARG A 555 25.67 -10.80 -18.71
N ALA A 556 26.45 -9.75 -18.45
CA ALA A 556 27.83 -9.64 -18.96
C ALA A 556 28.72 -10.80 -18.47
N TRP A 557 28.63 -11.16 -17.20
CA TRP A 557 29.38 -12.28 -16.62
C TRP A 557 28.97 -13.63 -17.24
N TRP A 558 27.68 -13.83 -17.54
CA TRP A 558 27.19 -15.04 -18.20
C TRP A 558 27.68 -15.15 -19.65
N PHE A 559 27.73 -14.04 -20.39
CA PHE A 559 28.32 -13.99 -21.74
C PHE A 559 29.82 -14.31 -21.76
N CYS A 560 30.57 -13.94 -20.71
CA CYS A 560 31.99 -14.30 -20.57
C CYS A 560 32.21 -15.79 -20.20
N LYS A 561 31.17 -16.52 -19.79
CA LYS A 561 31.26 -17.92 -19.35
C LYS A 561 30.65 -18.94 -20.30
N LYS A 562 30.14 -18.57 -21.48
CA LYS A 562 29.76 -19.56 -22.50
C LYS A 562 31.01 -20.40 -22.86
N PRO A 563 31.08 -21.69 -22.54
CA PRO A 563 32.07 -22.56 -23.15
C PRO A 563 31.76 -22.62 -24.65
N SER A 564 32.78 -22.54 -25.49
CA SER A 564 32.64 -22.84 -26.93
C SER A 564 31.94 -24.19 -27.07
N ALA A 565 30.89 -24.23 -27.88
CA ALA A 565 30.13 -25.44 -28.14
C ALA A 565 31.01 -26.54 -28.75
N SER A 566 31.44 -27.50 -27.95
CA SER A 566 31.62 -28.90 -28.34
C SER A 566 31.84 -29.77 -27.08
N ARG A 567 30.94 -30.76 -26.92
CA ARG A 567 30.97 -31.96 -26.07
C ARG A 567 29.72 -32.09 -25.21
N SER A 568 28.88 -33.03 -25.64
CA SER A 568 27.76 -33.61 -24.91
C SER A 568 28.27 -34.20 -23.57
N PRO A 569 27.61 -33.95 -22.43
CA PRO A 569 27.79 -34.78 -21.25
C PRO A 569 26.65 -35.79 -21.15
N GLU A 570 27.03 -37.05 -21.01
CA GLU A 570 26.16 -38.13 -20.55
C GLU A 570 25.45 -37.74 -19.25
N ARG A 571 24.15 -38.09 -19.18
CA ARG A 571 23.31 -37.90 -18.01
C ARG A 571 23.70 -38.90 -16.93
N THR A 572 24.15 -38.42 -15.77
CA THR A 572 24.02 -39.16 -14.52
C THR A 572 22.60 -38.93 -13.95
N PRO A 573 21.92 -39.96 -13.40
CA PRO A 573 20.58 -39.79 -12.87
C PRO A 573 20.62 -39.00 -11.54
N SER A 574 19.63 -38.14 -11.33
CA SER A 574 19.37 -37.49 -10.05
C SER A 574 18.61 -38.45 -9.12
N PRO A 575 18.81 -38.40 -7.78
CA PRO A 575 18.05 -39.24 -6.85
C PRO A 575 16.61 -38.72 -6.70
N GLN A 576 15.67 -39.66 -6.55
CA GLN A 576 14.25 -39.38 -6.25
C GLN A 576 14.05 -38.82 -4.83
N PRO A 577 12.96 -38.06 -4.59
CA PRO A 577 12.72 -37.42 -3.31
C PRO A 577 11.94 -38.33 -2.36
N ASP A 578 12.63 -39.15 -1.56
CA ASP A 578 12.02 -39.81 -0.39
C ASP A 578 12.90 -39.87 0.87
N ASP A 579 14.15 -39.40 0.85
CA ASP A 579 15.08 -39.53 2.00
C ASP A 579 15.20 -38.29 2.91
N ALA A 580 14.27 -37.33 2.87
CA ALA A 580 14.34 -36.10 3.68
C ALA A 580 13.51 -36.13 4.98
N ARG A 581 13.03 -37.30 5.42
CA ARG A 581 12.19 -37.45 6.64
C ARG A 581 12.86 -38.10 7.85
N LEU A 582 14.16 -38.41 7.83
CA LEU A 582 14.81 -39.17 8.93
C LEU A 582 16.04 -38.50 9.57
N ILE A 583 16.15 -37.16 9.58
CA ILE A 583 17.28 -36.47 10.25
C ILE A 583 16.80 -35.34 11.18
N ARG A 584 15.71 -35.54 11.93
CA ARG A 584 15.27 -34.59 12.99
C ARG A 584 14.75 -35.26 14.27
N GLU A 585 15.25 -36.44 14.63
CA GLU A 585 14.93 -37.07 15.92
C GLU A 585 16.14 -37.45 16.80
N GLU A 586 17.38 -37.08 16.45
CA GLU A 586 18.58 -37.42 17.26
C GLU A 586 19.31 -36.23 17.93
N GLU A 587 18.68 -35.07 18.08
CA GLU A 587 19.23 -33.97 18.91
C GLU A 587 18.26 -33.51 20.01
N MET A 588 17.66 -34.49 20.70
CA MET A 588 17.12 -34.32 22.06
C MET A 588 17.52 -35.50 22.94
N THR A 589 18.73 -35.39 23.51
CA THR A 589 19.10 -35.95 24.82
C THR A 589 19.88 -34.90 25.58
#